data_AF-A0A1A8YR23-F1
#
_entry.id   AF-A0A1A8YR23-F1
#
_cell.length_a   1.000
_cell.length_b   1.000
_cell.length_c   1.000
_cell.angle_alpha   90.00
_cell.angle_beta   90.00
_cell.angle_gamma   90.00
#
_symmetry.space_group_name_H-M   'P 1'
#
loop_
_entity.id
_entity.type
_entity.pdbx_description
1 polymer ?
#
loop_
_entity_poly.entity_id
_entity_poly.type
_entity_poly.pdbx_seq_one_letter_code
_entity_poly.pdbx_strand_id
1 'polypeptide(L)'
;MGNWVRKPVSVTTKKNDDTLLWMVKVYEEGKSLTGNKINCDEIVTLKHLTSNGYLAGSHHYSVLSNNFELSVNEDIESGKFQVICENKKNKLWKLGEGVYLKNLKQNGYLSTSKKYEFNQNNCRNCPILHHLEVCILAYNYPKDDQKWKARSGVIINHISDDQGDKYSDDEL
;
A
#
# COMPACT_ATOMS: atom_id res chain seq x y z
N MET A 1 27.25 13.58 3.67
CA MET A 1 26.35 12.49 3.26
C MET A 1 25.39 12.25 4.41
N GLY A 2 24.12 12.66 4.26
CA GLY A 2 23.11 12.45 5.31
C GLY A 2 22.75 10.97 5.39
N ASN A 3 22.70 10.42 6.61
CA ASN A 3 22.18 9.07 6.84
C ASN A 3 20.68 9.06 6.54
N TRP A 4 20.29 8.57 5.37
CA TRP A 4 18.90 8.29 5.05
C TRP A 4 18.45 7.07 5.86
N VAL A 5 17.74 7.30 6.97
CA VAL A 5 17.18 6.22 7.79
C VAL A 5 15.93 5.68 7.09
N ARG A 6 16.06 4.53 6.42
CA ARG A 6 14.91 3.78 5.90
C ARG A 6 14.21 3.06 7.05
N LYS A 7 12.88 3.16 7.11
CA LYS A 7 12.08 2.47 8.13
C LYS A 7 11.40 1.25 7.48
N PRO A 8 11.58 0.02 8.01
CA PRO A 8 10.95 -1.16 7.45
C PRO A 8 9.42 -1.09 7.61
N VAL A 9 8.70 -1.76 6.71
CA VAL A 9 7.24 -1.86 6.75
C VAL A 9 6.83 -3.30 7.07
N SER A 10 5.73 -3.46 7.79
CA SER A 10 5.13 -4.76 8.10
C SER A 10 3.61 -4.64 8.16
N VAL A 11 2.91 -5.76 8.04
CA VAL A 11 1.44 -5.81 8.23
C VAL A 11 1.13 -6.30 9.63
N THR A 12 0.39 -5.52 10.40
CA THR A 12 -0.14 -5.93 11.71
C THR A 12 -1.52 -6.56 11.57
N THR A 13 -1.86 -7.48 12.47
CA THR A 13 -3.16 -8.17 12.50
C THR A 13 -4.01 -7.81 13.72
N LYS A 14 -3.50 -6.93 14.60
CA LYS A 14 -4.05 -6.73 15.97
C LYS A 14 -4.18 -5.28 16.41
N LYS A 15 -4.00 -4.31 15.52
CA LYS A 15 -4.09 -2.88 15.85
C LYS A 15 -5.09 -2.16 14.95
N ASN A 16 -5.71 -1.13 15.50
CA ASN A 16 -6.51 -0.15 14.77
C ASN A 16 -6.20 1.23 15.35
N ASP A 17 -5.11 1.86 14.89
CA ASP A 17 -4.66 3.18 15.32
C ASP A 17 -4.23 4.02 14.11
N ASP A 18 -3.92 5.30 14.35
CA ASP A 18 -3.57 6.27 13.31
C ASP A 18 -2.24 5.95 12.59
N THR A 19 -1.38 5.10 13.18
CA THR A 19 -0.14 4.61 12.56
C THR A 19 -0.39 3.63 11.41
N LEU A 20 -1.65 3.28 11.15
CA LEU A 20 -2.05 2.43 10.02
C LEU A 20 -2.54 3.24 8.82
N LEU A 21 -2.63 4.57 8.94
CA LEU A 21 -3.20 5.41 7.91
C LEU A 21 -2.17 5.84 6.86
N TRP A 22 -2.59 5.72 5.60
CA TRP A 22 -1.83 6.11 4.42
C TRP A 22 -2.67 7.06 3.58
N MET A 23 -2.07 8.19 3.20
CA MET A 23 -2.65 9.10 2.22
C MET A 23 -2.25 8.64 0.82
N VAL A 24 -3.26 8.37 -0.01
CA VAL A 24 -3.06 8.06 -1.43
C VAL A 24 -3.09 9.35 -2.22
N LYS A 25 -2.11 9.53 -3.11
CA LYS A 25 -2.07 10.64 -4.07
C LYS A 25 -1.79 10.12 -5.46
N VAL A 26 -2.56 10.57 -6.44
CA VAL A 26 -2.20 10.39 -7.86
C VAL A 26 -0.86 11.08 -8.10
N TYR A 27 0.08 10.41 -8.75
CA TYR A 27 1.43 10.96 -8.93
C TYR A 27 1.45 12.15 -9.91
N GLU A 28 0.52 12.19 -10.86
CA GLU A 28 0.39 13.29 -11.81
C GLU A 28 -0.11 14.57 -11.10
N GLU A 29 0.74 15.60 -11.01
CA GLU A 29 0.50 16.82 -10.22
C GLU A 29 -0.82 17.52 -10.55
N GLY A 30 -1.32 17.43 -11.79
CA GLY A 30 -2.60 18.00 -12.21
C GLY A 30 -3.85 17.18 -11.87
N LYS A 31 -3.68 15.91 -11.48
CA LYS A 31 -4.78 15.00 -11.12
C LYS A 31 -4.92 14.79 -9.61
N SER A 32 -3.89 15.14 -8.84
CA SER A 32 -3.83 14.94 -7.39
C SER A 32 -4.63 15.97 -6.58
N LEU A 33 -5.85 16.32 -7.00
CA LEU A 33 -6.74 17.16 -6.21
C LEU A 33 -7.52 16.29 -5.21
N THR A 34 -7.72 16.82 -4.00
CA THR A 34 -8.49 16.13 -2.96
C THR A 34 -9.92 15.93 -3.44
N GLY A 35 -10.42 14.70 -3.33
CA GLY A 35 -11.76 14.30 -3.77
C GLY A 35 -11.88 13.85 -5.22
N ASN A 36 -10.82 13.94 -6.01
CA ASN A 36 -10.80 13.27 -7.30
C ASN A 36 -10.84 11.74 -7.11
N LYS A 37 -11.69 11.09 -7.89
CA LYS A 37 -11.72 9.62 -7.96
C LYS A 37 -10.44 9.11 -8.60
N ILE A 38 -9.88 8.04 -8.07
CA ILE A 38 -8.68 7.40 -8.60
C ILE A 38 -9.11 6.35 -9.63
N ASN A 39 -8.63 6.49 -10.86
CA ASN A 39 -8.91 5.51 -11.91
C ASN A 39 -8.02 4.27 -11.72
N CYS A 40 -8.53 3.12 -12.16
CA CYS A 40 -7.66 1.97 -12.39
C CYS A 40 -6.59 2.37 -13.44
N ASP A 41 -5.42 1.77 -13.35
CA ASP A 41 -4.20 2.05 -14.12
C ASP A 41 -3.51 3.39 -13.80
N GLU A 42 -4.06 4.23 -12.93
CA GLU A 42 -3.33 5.42 -12.44
C GLU A 42 -2.14 5.03 -11.58
N ILE A 43 -1.13 5.90 -11.64
CA ILE A 43 0.06 5.81 -10.80
C ILE A 43 -0.21 6.62 -9.55
N VAL A 44 -0.07 5.99 -8.40
CA VAL A 44 -0.24 6.60 -7.08
C VAL A 44 1.02 6.50 -6.25
N THR A 45 1.08 7.34 -5.22
CA THR A 45 2.03 7.24 -4.12
C THR A 45 1.25 7.05 -2.82
N LEU A 46 1.82 6.31 -1.88
CA LEU A 46 1.22 6.06 -0.57
C LEU A 46 2.10 6.72 0.50
N LYS A 47 1.63 7.82 1.08
CA LYS A 47 2.35 8.54 2.15
C LYS A 47 1.83 8.11 3.51
N HIS A 48 2.71 7.60 4.35
CA HIS A 48 2.40 7.25 5.73
C HIS A 48 2.16 8.52 6.56
N LEU A 49 1.00 8.64 7.21
CA LEU A 49 0.58 9.91 7.83
C LEU A 49 1.50 10.35 8.97
N THR A 50 1.85 9.44 9.88
CA THR A 50 2.59 9.80 11.10
C THR A 50 4.07 10.05 10.84
N SER A 51 4.70 9.29 9.94
CA SER A 51 6.13 9.45 9.64
C SER A 51 6.42 10.37 8.46
N ASN A 52 5.40 10.83 7.74
CA ASN A 52 5.51 11.69 6.55
C ASN A 52 6.35 11.14 5.38
N GLY A 53 6.69 9.85 5.37
CA GLY A 53 7.42 9.21 4.28
C GLY A 53 6.50 8.45 3.33
N TYR A 54 7.03 8.06 2.18
CA TYR A 54 6.35 7.28 1.15
C TYR A 54 6.70 5.80 1.26
N LEU A 55 5.71 4.95 1.01
CA LEU A 55 5.93 3.53 0.75
C LEU A 55 6.80 3.41 -0.50
N ALA A 56 7.96 2.79 -0.39
CA ALA A 56 8.93 2.74 -1.48
C ALA A 56 9.67 1.40 -1.50
N GLY A 57 9.82 0.84 -2.71
CA GLY A 57 10.63 -0.35 -2.93
C GLY A 57 12.11 -0.02 -2.91
N SER A 58 12.95 -0.97 -2.53
CA SER A 58 14.41 -0.84 -2.61
C SER A 58 15.03 -1.89 -3.55
N HIS A 59 16.33 -1.81 -3.79
CA HIS A 59 17.09 -2.85 -4.49
C HIS A 59 17.68 -3.91 -3.54
N HIS A 60 17.30 -3.88 -2.26
CA HIS A 60 17.71 -4.88 -1.29
C HIS A 60 16.67 -5.99 -1.23
N TYR A 61 17.12 -7.16 -0.76
CA TYR A 61 16.23 -8.28 -0.51
C TYR A 61 15.44 -8.08 0.77
N SER A 62 14.18 -8.51 0.75
CA SER A 62 13.31 -8.56 1.91
C SER A 62 13.81 -9.61 2.91
N VAL A 63 13.55 -9.36 4.19
CA VAL A 63 14.21 -10.04 5.32
C VAL A 63 13.92 -11.54 5.39
N LEU A 64 12.72 -11.99 5.03
CA LEU A 64 12.28 -13.38 5.20
C LEU A 64 12.08 -14.13 3.87
N SER A 65 11.60 -13.44 2.83
CA SER A 65 11.21 -14.11 1.58
C SER A 65 12.18 -13.95 0.40
N ASN A 66 13.25 -13.16 0.54
CA ASN A 66 14.18 -12.81 -0.54
C ASN A 66 13.49 -12.18 -1.77
N ASN A 67 12.37 -11.49 -1.56
CA ASN A 67 11.76 -10.61 -2.56
C ASN A 67 12.40 -9.22 -2.46
N PHE A 68 11.84 -8.17 -3.06
CA PHE A 68 12.35 -6.81 -2.86
C PHE A 68 11.83 -6.21 -1.55
N GLU A 69 12.75 -5.62 -0.79
CA GLU A 69 12.45 -4.92 0.46
C GLU A 69 11.53 -3.71 0.20
N LEU A 70 10.62 -3.49 1.13
CA LEU A 70 9.75 -2.33 1.19
C LEU A 70 10.07 -1.49 2.43
N SER A 71 10.13 -0.19 2.25
CA SER A 71 10.45 0.76 3.33
C SER A 71 9.60 2.02 3.24
N VAL A 72 9.58 2.79 4.32
CA VAL A 72 9.11 4.18 4.31
C VAL A 72 10.31 5.10 4.26
N ASN A 73 10.36 5.97 3.24
CA ASN A 73 11.43 6.93 3.02
C ASN A 73 10.94 8.14 2.17
N GLU A 74 11.83 9.07 1.81
CA GLU A 74 11.47 10.28 1.04
C GLU A 74 11.58 10.10 -0.48
N ASP A 75 12.00 8.93 -0.97
CA ASP A 75 12.17 8.62 -2.39
C ASP A 75 10.82 8.29 -3.05
N ILE A 76 10.15 9.35 -3.51
CA ILE A 76 8.87 9.26 -4.21
C ILE A 76 8.96 8.47 -5.53
N GLU A 77 10.12 8.45 -6.18
CA GLU A 77 10.31 7.76 -7.46
C GLU A 77 10.27 6.24 -7.28
N SER A 78 10.87 5.75 -6.19
CA SER A 78 10.75 4.35 -5.79
C SER A 78 9.39 3.99 -5.16
N GLY A 79 8.56 5.00 -4.88
CA GLY A 79 7.23 4.88 -4.29
C GLY A 79 6.06 4.96 -5.26
N LYS A 80 6.32 4.84 -6.57
CA LYS A 80 5.29 4.81 -7.62
C LYS A 80 4.64 3.44 -7.74
N PHE A 81 3.34 3.36 -7.51
CA PHE A 81 2.54 2.16 -7.68
C PHE A 81 1.43 2.38 -8.70
N GLN A 82 1.31 1.49 -9.68
CA GLN A 82 0.14 1.41 -10.54
C GLN A 82 -0.99 0.69 -9.78
N VAL A 83 -2.17 1.30 -9.75
CA VAL A 83 -3.38 0.68 -9.21
C VAL A 83 -4.00 -0.22 -10.26
N ILE A 84 -4.09 -1.53 -10.01
CA ILE A 84 -4.69 -2.48 -10.94
C ILE A 84 -5.92 -3.07 -10.27
N CYS A 85 -7.10 -2.72 -10.75
CA CYS A 85 -8.36 -3.23 -10.20
C CYS A 85 -8.52 -4.72 -10.50
N GLU A 86 -8.97 -5.50 -9.51
CA GLU A 86 -9.21 -6.94 -9.67
C GLU A 86 -10.28 -7.20 -10.73
N ASN A 87 -11.40 -6.48 -10.63
CA ASN A 87 -12.44 -6.50 -11.63
C ASN A 87 -12.11 -5.52 -12.76
N LYS A 88 -11.71 -6.05 -13.92
CA LYS A 88 -11.36 -5.26 -15.12
C LYS A 88 -12.50 -4.40 -15.67
N LYS A 89 -13.75 -4.63 -15.25
CA LYS A 89 -14.90 -3.77 -15.62
C LYS A 89 -14.94 -2.50 -14.78
N ASN A 90 -14.30 -2.50 -13.61
CA ASN A 90 -14.20 -1.31 -12.78
C ASN A 90 -13.23 -0.34 -13.44
N LYS A 91 -13.68 0.91 -13.61
CA LYS A 91 -12.83 2.00 -14.09
C LYS A 91 -12.17 2.77 -12.94
N LEU A 92 -12.70 2.60 -11.73
CA LEU A 92 -12.35 3.36 -10.54
C LEU A 92 -11.94 2.42 -9.41
N TRP A 93 -10.96 2.84 -8.62
CA TRP A 93 -10.65 2.21 -7.34
C TRP A 93 -11.66 2.67 -6.30
N LYS A 94 -12.48 1.73 -5.82
CA LYS A 94 -13.48 1.95 -4.77
C LYS A 94 -13.05 1.30 -3.45
N LEU A 95 -13.62 1.77 -2.35
CA LEU A 95 -13.55 1.09 -1.05
C LEU A 95 -14.14 -0.32 -1.16
N GLY A 96 -13.61 -1.26 -0.37
CA GLY A 96 -14.09 -2.65 -0.32
C GLY A 96 -13.75 -3.53 -1.53
N GLU A 97 -13.44 -2.92 -2.69
CA GLU A 97 -13.05 -3.61 -3.92
C GLU A 97 -11.58 -4.05 -3.89
N GLY A 98 -11.32 -5.21 -4.50
CA GLY A 98 -9.97 -5.77 -4.62
C GLY A 98 -9.12 -4.99 -5.64
N VAL A 99 -7.89 -4.69 -5.24
CA VAL A 99 -6.87 -4.08 -6.10
C VAL A 99 -5.52 -4.78 -5.93
N TYR A 100 -4.69 -4.69 -6.96
CA TYR A 100 -3.26 -4.96 -6.89
C TYR A 100 -2.51 -3.63 -6.96
N LEU A 101 -1.40 -3.54 -6.23
CA LEU A 101 -0.50 -2.39 -6.30
C LEU A 101 0.81 -2.85 -6.90
N LYS A 102 1.08 -2.44 -8.13
CA LYS A 102 2.31 -2.82 -8.86
C LYS A 102 3.33 -1.70 -8.78
N ASN A 103 4.48 -1.97 -8.16
CA ASN A 103 5.56 -1.00 -8.15
C ASN A 103 6.19 -0.86 -9.55
N LEU A 104 6.36 0.36 -10.02
CA LEU A 104 6.89 0.61 -11.36
C LEU A 104 8.40 0.33 -11.49
N LYS A 105 9.17 0.60 -10.44
CA LYS A 105 10.63 0.46 -10.44
C LYS A 105 11.07 -0.99 -10.35
N GLN A 106 10.46 -1.77 -9.45
CA GLN A 106 10.74 -3.20 -9.31
C GLN A 106 9.92 -4.09 -10.27
N ASN A 107 8.92 -3.52 -10.94
CA ASN A 107 7.99 -4.24 -11.83
C ASN A 107 7.27 -5.42 -11.15
N GLY A 108 7.09 -5.37 -9.83
CA GLY A 108 6.48 -6.43 -9.03
C GLY A 108 5.26 -5.95 -8.24
N TYR A 109 4.49 -6.88 -7.69
CA TYR A 109 3.31 -6.56 -6.88
C TYR A 109 3.63 -6.49 -5.40
N LEU A 110 2.99 -5.55 -4.71
CA LEU A 110 2.94 -5.50 -3.25
C LEU A 110 2.26 -6.76 -2.72
N SER A 111 2.91 -7.47 -1.80
CA SER A 111 2.40 -8.74 -1.28
C SER A 111 2.81 -8.98 0.16
N THR A 112 2.04 -9.81 0.84
CA THR A 112 2.32 -10.31 2.19
C THR A 112 1.84 -11.76 2.29
N SER A 113 2.42 -12.54 3.21
CA SER A 113 2.01 -13.92 3.42
C SER A 113 2.21 -14.35 4.87
N LYS A 114 1.27 -15.15 5.40
CA LYS A 114 1.39 -15.79 6.73
C LYS A 114 2.62 -16.69 6.86
N LYS A 115 3.17 -17.17 5.73
CA LYS A 115 4.42 -17.93 5.71
C LYS A 115 5.61 -17.12 6.22
N TYR A 116 5.58 -15.80 6.00
CA TYR A 116 6.66 -14.87 6.35
C TYR A 116 6.24 -14.01 7.55
N GLU A 117 5.73 -14.65 8.61
CA GLU A 117 5.47 -14.02 9.90
C GLU A 117 6.76 -13.87 10.71
N PHE A 118 7.00 -12.68 11.27
CA PHE A 118 8.06 -12.45 12.23
C PHE A 118 7.74 -13.16 13.55
N ASN A 119 8.64 -14.03 13.99
CA ASN A 119 8.50 -14.82 15.21
C ASN A 119 9.86 -14.95 15.91
N GLN A 120 9.89 -15.56 17.10
CA GLN A 120 11.12 -15.65 17.90
C GLN A 120 12.27 -16.41 17.22
N ASN A 121 11.98 -17.26 16.22
CA ASN A 121 13.01 -18.02 15.51
C ASN A 121 13.72 -17.18 14.43
N ASN A 122 12.99 -16.28 13.76
CA ASN A 122 13.53 -15.46 12.66
C ASN A 122 13.77 -13.98 13.05
N CYS A 123 13.21 -13.52 14.17
CA CYS A 123 13.45 -12.19 14.72
C CYS A 123 13.49 -12.27 16.26
N ARG A 124 14.68 -12.42 16.84
CA ARG A 124 14.88 -12.47 18.30
C ARG A 124 14.70 -11.08 18.91
N ASN A 125 13.94 -10.97 19.99
CA ASN A 125 13.64 -9.69 20.67
C ASN A 125 13.02 -8.64 19.73
N CYS A 126 12.19 -9.09 18.79
CA CYS A 126 11.55 -8.23 17.79
C CYS A 126 10.40 -7.42 18.41
N PRO A 127 10.30 -6.11 18.16
CA PRO A 127 9.12 -5.32 18.56
C PRO A 127 7.87 -5.62 17.70
N ILE A 128 8.05 -6.36 16.60
CA ILE A 128 7.01 -6.64 15.58
C ILE A 128 6.70 -8.14 15.47
N LEU A 129 6.84 -8.90 16.56
CA LEU A 129 6.42 -10.30 16.55
C LEU A 129 4.95 -10.43 16.12
N HIS A 130 4.66 -11.47 15.34
CA HIS A 130 3.37 -11.76 14.71
C HIS A 130 2.91 -10.77 13.64
N HIS A 131 3.76 -9.80 13.28
CA HIS A 131 3.56 -9.04 12.07
C HIS A 131 3.99 -9.89 10.86
N LEU A 132 3.40 -9.62 9.71
CA LEU A 132 3.79 -10.25 8.46
C LEU A 132 4.78 -9.36 7.72
N GLU A 133 5.77 -9.98 7.08
CA GLU A 133 6.58 -9.31 6.07
C GLU A 133 5.67 -8.79 4.95
N VAL A 134 5.93 -7.55 4.53
CA VAL A 134 5.42 -7.01 3.28
C VAL A 134 6.60 -6.74 2.36
N CYS A 135 6.44 -7.11 1.09
CA CYS A 135 7.50 -7.02 0.10
C CYS A 135 6.92 -6.64 -1.27
N ILE A 136 7.80 -6.32 -2.22
CA ILE A 136 7.46 -6.32 -3.64
C ILE A 136 8.00 -7.61 -4.23
N LEU A 137 7.12 -8.41 -4.82
CA LEU A 137 7.50 -9.70 -5.39
C LEU A 137 8.52 -9.52 -6.52
N ALA A 138 9.49 -10.44 -6.59
CA ALA A 138 10.50 -10.43 -7.66
C ALA A 138 9.93 -10.81 -9.05
N TYR A 139 8.67 -11.24 -9.10
CA TYR A 139 7.96 -11.60 -10.31
C TYR A 139 6.73 -10.70 -10.53
N ASN A 140 6.26 -10.65 -11.77
CA ASN A 140 5.34 -9.61 -12.25
C ASN A 140 3.97 -10.14 -12.71
N TYR A 141 3.59 -11.35 -12.29
CA TYR A 141 2.28 -11.95 -12.59
C TYR A 141 1.37 -11.95 -11.35
N PRO A 142 0.10 -11.51 -11.48
CA PRO A 142 -0.81 -11.34 -10.36
C PRO A 142 -1.25 -12.69 -9.76
N LYS A 143 -1.42 -12.74 -8.44
CA LYS A 143 -1.96 -13.88 -7.67
C LYS A 143 -2.84 -13.41 -6.52
N ASP A 144 -3.69 -14.29 -6.01
CA ASP A 144 -4.65 -13.96 -4.95
C ASP A 144 -4.00 -13.41 -3.66
N ASP A 145 -2.78 -13.80 -3.31
CA ASP A 145 -2.00 -13.31 -2.15
C ASP A 145 -1.38 -11.91 -2.34
N GLN A 146 -1.74 -11.24 -3.42
CA GLN A 146 -1.30 -9.89 -3.78
C GLN A 146 -2.46 -8.89 -3.84
N LYS A 147 -3.68 -9.37 -3.54
CA LYS A 147 -4.88 -8.54 -3.51
C LYS A 147 -4.95 -7.75 -2.22
N TRP A 148 -5.23 -6.46 -2.35
CA TRP A 148 -5.45 -5.51 -1.26
C TRP A 148 -6.85 -4.93 -1.37
N LYS A 149 -7.37 -4.46 -0.24
CA LYS A 149 -8.63 -3.72 -0.16
C LYS A 149 -8.42 -2.51 0.71
N ALA A 150 -8.84 -1.34 0.24
CA ALA A 150 -9.00 -0.18 1.12
C ALA A 150 -10.20 -0.44 2.04
N ARG A 151 -9.99 -0.35 3.36
CA ARG A 151 -11.02 -0.67 4.37
C ARG A 151 -11.58 0.54 5.11
N SER A 152 -10.73 1.33 5.74
CA SER A 152 -11.17 2.40 6.63
C SER A 152 -10.33 3.65 6.40
N GLY A 153 -10.98 4.81 6.44
CA GLY A 153 -10.36 6.12 6.24
C GLY A 153 -11.41 7.19 5.93
N VAL A 154 -11.03 8.45 6.02
CA VAL A 154 -11.89 9.57 5.61
C VAL A 154 -11.66 9.85 4.13
N ILE A 155 -12.68 9.63 3.30
CA ILE A 155 -12.69 10.05 1.90
C ILE A 155 -13.53 11.31 1.80
N ILE A 156 -12.94 12.38 1.29
CA ILE A 156 -13.62 13.65 1.08
C ILE A 156 -14.04 13.70 -0.39
N ASN A 157 -15.33 13.71 -0.68
CA ASN A 157 -15.87 13.90 -2.03
C ASN A 157 -16.62 15.23 -2.12
N HIS A 158 -16.72 15.80 -3.33
CA HIS A 158 -17.57 16.95 -3.57
C HIS A 158 -19.05 16.52 -3.61
N ILE A 159 -19.95 17.31 -3.04
CA ILE A 159 -21.39 17.00 -2.91
C ILE A 159 -22.07 16.68 -4.25
N SER A 160 -21.59 17.25 -5.37
CA SER A 160 -22.14 16.94 -6.70
C SER A 160 -21.88 15.52 -7.18
N ASP A 161 -20.86 14.86 -6.64
CA ASP A 161 -20.37 13.56 -7.10
C ASP A 161 -21.05 12.38 -6.40
N ASP A 162 -21.96 12.70 -5.46
CA ASP A 162 -22.63 11.80 -4.52
C ASP A 162 -23.96 11.24 -5.06
N GLN A 163 -24.26 11.47 -6.34
CA GLN A 163 -25.43 10.86 -6.99
C GLN A 163 -25.17 9.36 -7.25
N GLY A 164 -25.27 8.52 -6.21
CA GLY A 164 -25.47 7.08 -6.35
C GLY A 164 -24.72 6.15 -5.41
N ASP A 165 -23.85 6.64 -4.52
CA ASP A 165 -23.12 5.76 -3.61
C ASP A 165 -23.93 5.52 -2.32
N LYS A 166 -24.58 4.34 -2.26
CA LYS A 166 -25.17 3.83 -1.00
C LYS A 166 -24.03 3.33 -0.13
N TYR A 167 -23.61 4.11 0.85
CA TYR A 167 -22.76 3.59 1.94
C TYR A 167 -23.60 2.59 2.75
N SER A 168 -23.12 1.36 2.92
CA SER A 168 -23.71 0.43 3.87
C SER A 168 -23.30 0.85 5.27
N ASP A 169 -24.26 0.89 6.21
CA ASP A 169 -24.05 1.25 7.62
C ASP A 169 -22.99 0.39 8.35
N ASP A 170 -22.49 -0.68 7.73
CA ASP A 170 -21.44 -1.56 8.24
C ASP A 170 -19.99 -1.04 8.02
N GLU A 171 -19.79 0.14 7.41
CA GLU A 171 -18.46 0.72 7.12
C GLU A 171 -18.06 1.92 8.01
N LEU A 172 -18.75 2.15 9.14
CA LEU A 172 -18.39 3.16 10.17
C LEU A 172 -17.80 2.53 11.44
#